data_AF-A0A0Q3ILF0-F1
#
_entry.id   AF-A0A0Q3ILF0-F1
#
_cell.length_a   1.000
_cell.length_b   1.000
_cell.length_c   1.000
_cell.angle_alpha   90.00
_cell.angle_beta   90.00
_cell.angle_gamma   90.00
#
_symmetry.space_group_name_H-M   'P 1'
#
loop_
_entity.id
_entity.type
_entity.pdbx_description
1 polymer ?
#
loop_
_entity_poly.entity_id
_entity_poly.type
_entity_poly.pdbx_seq_one_letter_code
_entity_poly.pdbx_strand_id
1 'polypeptide(L)'
;MAMVADAFASYVADMLKQAVEDEVGILLGVAGDIDKMAVKLGDLKNFLADADRRNITDQSVKGWVAELKRAMYDATDILDDCQLKAMERGESTADKGCCNPFLFCIRNPFHAHDMGTRIKALNKRLNAIKQRGDAFSFINLGFYENRGQIMHASVRGLWIFTREPRAEML
;
A
#
# COMPACT_ATOMS: atom_id res chain seq x y z
N MET A 1 3.43 -9.77 -16.39
CA MET A 1 3.00 -8.62 -15.56
C MET A 1 3.35 -8.79 -14.09
N ALA A 2 3.72 -10.00 -13.64
CA ALA A 2 4.25 -10.30 -12.29
C ALA A 2 5.25 -9.26 -11.74
N MET A 3 6.29 -8.91 -12.50
CA MET A 3 7.27 -7.91 -12.07
C MET A 3 6.63 -6.54 -11.75
N VAL A 4 5.56 -6.17 -12.46
CA VAL A 4 4.82 -4.93 -12.21
C VAL A 4 3.98 -5.05 -10.94
N ALA A 5 3.39 -6.22 -10.68
CA ALA A 5 2.58 -6.46 -9.48
C ALA A 5 3.43 -6.50 -8.20
N ASP A 6 4.62 -7.09 -8.25
CA ASP A 6 5.55 -7.15 -7.11
C ASP A 6 6.15 -5.77 -6.81
N ALA A 7 6.62 -5.05 -7.85
CA ALA A 7 7.09 -3.68 -7.68
C ALA A 7 5.99 -2.77 -7.13
N PHE A 8 4.76 -2.94 -7.62
CA PHE A 8 3.58 -2.24 -7.11
C PHE A 8 3.32 -2.61 -5.64
N ALA A 9 3.37 -3.88 -5.25
CA ALA A 9 3.10 -4.31 -3.89
C ALA A 9 4.11 -3.77 -2.87
N SER A 10 5.41 -3.86 -3.18
CA SER A 10 6.47 -3.29 -2.34
C SER A 10 6.29 -1.78 -2.19
N TYR A 11 5.98 -1.10 -3.29
CA TYR A 11 5.78 0.34 -3.31
C TYR A 11 4.60 0.80 -2.45
N VAL A 12 3.45 0.12 -2.57
CA VAL A 12 2.26 0.40 -1.77
C VAL A 12 2.56 0.22 -0.28
N ALA A 13 3.30 -0.83 0.08
CA ALA A 13 3.69 -1.07 1.46
C ALA A 13 4.59 0.06 2.00
N ASP A 14 5.60 0.48 1.24
CA ASP A 14 6.53 1.54 1.67
C ASP A 14 5.85 2.91 1.80
N MET A 15 5.02 3.29 0.83
CA MET A 15 4.29 4.57 0.86
C MET A 15 3.32 4.63 2.04
N LEU A 16 2.60 3.54 2.32
CA LEU A 16 1.67 3.48 3.46
C LEU A 16 2.40 3.48 4.80
N LYS A 17 3.51 2.74 4.88
CA LYS A 17 4.34 2.67 6.08
C LYS A 17 4.86 4.05 6.46
N GLN A 18 5.45 4.78 5.52
CA GLN A 18 5.97 6.14 5.76
C GLN A 18 4.87 7.15 6.11
N ALA A 19 3.67 6.99 5.54
CA ALA A 19 2.56 7.89 5.82
C ALA A 19 1.93 7.66 7.21
N VAL A 20 1.99 6.41 7.72
CA VAL A 20 1.43 5.99 9.01
C VAL A 20 2.42 6.17 10.16
N GLU A 21 3.69 5.78 9.98
CA GLU A 21 4.69 5.80 11.06
C GLU A 21 4.99 7.21 11.58
N ASP A 22 4.89 8.21 10.72
CA ASP A 22 5.31 9.58 11.04
C ASP A 22 4.15 10.56 11.23
N GLU A 23 2.91 10.06 11.37
CA GLU A 23 1.67 10.87 11.49
C GLU A 23 1.48 11.94 10.38
N VAL A 24 2.24 11.82 9.28
CA VAL A 24 2.31 12.76 8.15
C VAL A 24 0.93 12.96 7.54
N GLY A 25 0.15 11.87 7.44
CA GLY A 25 -1.22 11.95 6.93
C GLY A 25 -2.12 12.87 7.76
N ILE A 26 -1.93 12.90 9.09
CA ILE A 26 -2.70 13.75 9.99
C ILE A 26 -2.27 15.20 9.79
N LEU A 27 -0.96 15.46 9.77
CA LEU A 27 -0.38 16.80 9.61
C LEU A 27 -0.73 17.45 8.26
N LEU A 28 -0.85 16.64 7.20
CA LEU A 28 -1.23 17.09 5.86
C LEU A 28 -2.76 17.15 5.66
N GLY A 29 -3.57 16.70 6.63
CA GLY A 29 -5.03 16.63 6.49
C GLY A 29 -5.49 15.66 5.41
N VAL A 30 -4.74 14.57 5.19
CA VAL A 30 -4.97 13.55 4.16
C VAL A 30 -4.96 12.13 4.72
N ALA A 31 -5.00 11.93 6.04
CA ALA A 31 -5.02 10.60 6.67
C ALA A 31 -6.11 9.70 6.07
N GLY A 32 -7.35 10.20 5.97
CA GLY A 32 -8.44 9.45 5.35
C GLY A 32 -8.31 9.27 3.84
N ASP A 33 -7.51 10.09 3.15
CA ASP A 33 -7.18 9.88 1.74
C ASP A 33 -6.16 8.74 1.59
N ILE A 34 -5.14 8.70 2.46
CA ILE A 34 -4.12 7.63 2.52
C ILE A 34 -4.78 6.27 2.79
N ASP A 35 -5.69 6.18 3.76
CA ASP A 35 -6.41 4.94 4.06
C ASP A 35 -7.21 4.44 2.85
N LYS A 36 -7.91 5.36 2.17
CA LYS A 36 -8.66 5.02 0.95
C LYS A 36 -7.75 4.62 -0.19
N MET A 37 -6.57 5.24 -0.31
CA MET A 37 -5.55 4.83 -1.27
C MET A 37 -5.05 3.43 -0.97
N ALA A 38 -4.78 3.10 0.30
CA ALA A 38 -4.33 1.77 0.73
C ALA A 38 -5.26 0.67 0.22
N VAL A 39 -6.57 0.84 0.45
CA VAL A 39 -7.59 -0.12 0.02
C VAL A 39 -7.62 -0.25 -1.50
N LYS A 40 -7.65 0.89 -2.23
CA LYS A 40 -7.67 0.87 -3.71
C LYS A 40 -6.43 0.22 -4.29
N LEU A 41 -5.26 0.51 -3.73
CA LEU A 41 -4.00 -0.08 -4.15
C LEU A 41 -4.02 -1.60 -3.90
N GLY A 42 -4.52 -2.06 -2.75
CA GLY A 42 -4.74 -3.49 -2.50
C GLY A 42 -5.62 -4.16 -3.56
N ASP A 43 -6.73 -3.54 -3.94
CA ASP A 43 -7.61 -4.05 -4.98
C ASP A 43 -6.91 -4.09 -6.36
N LEU A 44 -6.20 -3.03 -6.72
CA LEU A 44 -5.45 -2.91 -7.97
C LEU A 44 -4.33 -3.94 -8.07
N LYS A 45 -3.65 -4.27 -6.95
CA LYS A 45 -2.68 -5.38 -6.87
C LYS A 45 -3.34 -6.70 -7.23
N ASN A 46 -4.52 -6.96 -6.67
CA ASN A 46 -5.26 -8.19 -6.93
C ASN A 46 -5.73 -8.29 -8.38
N PHE A 47 -6.15 -7.18 -8.98
CA PHE A 47 -6.50 -7.10 -10.39
C PHE A 47 -5.30 -7.39 -11.30
N LEU A 48 -4.13 -6.81 -11.00
CA LEU A 48 -2.90 -7.11 -11.73
C LEU A 48 -2.51 -8.59 -11.64
N ALA A 49 -2.62 -9.20 -10.45
CA ALA A 49 -2.29 -10.61 -10.24
C ALA A 49 -3.26 -11.55 -10.98
N ASP A 50 -4.55 -11.25 -11.00
CA ASP A 50 -5.53 -12.02 -11.76
C ASP A 50 -5.36 -11.85 -13.28
N ALA A 51 -5.08 -10.63 -13.74
CA ALA A 51 -4.78 -10.37 -15.15
C ALA A 51 -3.54 -11.14 -15.63
N ASP A 52 -2.51 -11.24 -14.79
CA ASP A 52 -1.30 -12.01 -15.08
C ASP A 52 -1.56 -13.52 -15.05
N ARG A 53 -2.30 -14.01 -14.04
CA ARG A 53 -2.70 -15.43 -13.93
C ARG A 53 -3.49 -15.91 -15.14
N ARG A 54 -4.39 -15.07 -15.65
CA ARG A 54 -5.19 -15.35 -16.85
C ARG A 54 -4.42 -15.12 -18.15
N ASN A 55 -3.17 -14.64 -18.07
CA ASN A 55 -2.32 -14.28 -19.20
C ASN A 55 -3.05 -13.35 -20.19
N ILE A 56 -3.79 -12.37 -19.69
CA ILE A 56 -4.58 -11.47 -20.53
C ILE A 56 -3.63 -10.52 -21.27
N THR A 57 -3.68 -10.56 -22.60
CA THR A 57 -2.83 -9.75 -23.48
C THR A 57 -3.59 -8.66 -24.24
N ASP A 58 -4.87 -8.45 -23.88
CA ASP A 58 -5.77 -7.46 -24.47
C ASP A 58 -5.19 -6.04 -24.39
N GLN A 59 -5.36 -5.26 -25.46
CA GLN A 59 -4.81 -3.90 -25.55
C GLN A 59 -5.45 -2.95 -24.54
N SER A 60 -6.71 -3.15 -24.19
CA SER A 60 -7.42 -2.36 -23.18
C SER A 60 -6.83 -2.61 -21.79
N VAL A 61 -6.51 -3.86 -21.48
CA VAL A 61 -5.83 -4.23 -20.23
C VAL A 61 -4.41 -3.67 -20.19
N LYS A 62 -3.66 -3.72 -21.31
CA LYS A 62 -2.33 -3.09 -21.40
C LYS A 62 -2.40 -1.58 -21.18
N GLY A 63 -3.39 -0.90 -21.76
CA GLY A 63 -3.64 0.52 -21.55
C GLY A 63 -3.94 0.86 -20.09
N TRP A 64 -4.82 0.07 -19.46
CA TRP A 64 -5.15 0.19 -18.04
C TRP A 64 -3.92 0.00 -17.12
N VAL A 65 -3.08 -1.02 -17.39
CA VAL A 65 -1.82 -1.23 -16.65
C VAL A 65 -0.86 -0.06 -16.84
N ALA A 66 -0.78 0.52 -18.05
CA ALA A 66 0.07 1.67 -18.31
C ALA A 66 -0.37 2.92 -17.53
N GLU A 67 -1.66 3.14 -17.37
CA GLU A 67 -2.19 4.25 -16.57
C GLU A 67 -1.96 4.03 -15.07
N LEU A 68 -2.07 2.79 -14.60
CA LEU A 68 -1.71 2.43 -13.23
C LEU A 68 -0.23 2.71 -12.97
N LYS A 69 0.66 2.38 -13.91
CA LYS A 69 2.09 2.74 -13.84
C LYS A 69 2.30 4.25 -13.79
N ARG A 70 1.58 5.02 -14.60
CA ARG A 70 1.65 6.50 -14.54
C ARG A 70 1.21 7.03 -13.17
N ALA A 71 0.15 6.49 -12.57
CA ALA A 71 -0.27 6.89 -11.23
C ALA A 71 0.77 6.53 -10.15
N MET A 72 1.54 5.44 -10.33
CA MET A 72 2.68 5.16 -9.45
C MET A 72 3.78 6.20 -9.59
N TYR A 73 4.09 6.64 -10.81
CA TYR A 73 5.10 7.67 -11.02
C TYR A 73 4.72 9.01 -10.37
N ASP A 74 3.44 9.40 -10.44
CA ASP A 74 2.95 10.57 -9.69
C ASP A 74 3.20 10.43 -8.17
N ALA A 75 3.08 9.22 -7.64
CA ALA A 75 3.25 8.95 -6.23
C ALA A 75 4.74 9.00 -5.82
N THR A 76 5.65 8.47 -6.64
CA THR A 76 7.10 8.59 -6.43
C THR A 76 7.56 10.04 -6.55
N ASP A 77 7.00 10.79 -7.50
CA ASP A 77 7.29 12.22 -7.69
C ASP A 77 6.92 13.06 -6.44
N ILE A 78 5.86 12.68 -5.71
CA ILE A 78 5.52 13.33 -4.43
C ILE A 78 6.58 13.01 -3.35
N LEU A 79 7.07 11.77 -3.30
CA LEU A 79 8.09 11.34 -2.34
C LEU A 79 9.45 11.99 -2.62
N ASP A 80 9.87 11.96 -3.88
CA ASP A 80 11.18 12.42 -4.33
C ASP A 80 11.31 13.95 -4.15
N ASP A 81 10.25 14.71 -4.43
CA ASP A 81 10.19 16.14 -4.14
C ASP A 81 10.44 16.45 -2.66
N CYS A 82 10.01 15.55 -1.77
CA CYS A 82 10.20 15.74 -0.35
C CYS A 82 11.61 15.42 0.10
N GLN A 83 12.18 14.36 -0.46
CA GLN A 83 13.58 14.00 -0.26
C GLN A 83 14.51 15.09 -0.77
N LEU A 84 14.26 15.62 -1.98
CA LEU A 84 15.06 16.68 -2.56
C LEU A 84 15.06 17.94 -1.68
N LYS A 85 13.88 18.39 -1.23
CA LYS A 85 13.75 19.55 -0.33
C LYS A 85 14.42 19.32 1.02
N ALA A 86 14.39 18.08 1.53
CA ALA A 86 15.11 17.72 2.75
C ALA A 86 16.64 17.79 2.57
N MET A 87 17.15 17.39 1.39
CA MET A 87 18.58 17.46 1.06
C MET A 87 19.07 18.89 0.85
N GLU A 88 18.31 19.76 0.18
CA GLU A 88 18.70 21.13 -0.17
C GLU A 88 18.95 22.05 1.04
N ARG A 89 18.28 21.79 2.17
CA ARG A 89 18.44 22.60 3.39
C ARG A 89 19.59 22.15 4.30
N GLY A 90 20.35 21.15 3.87
CA GLY A 90 21.59 20.71 4.48
C GLY A 90 21.40 19.91 5.78
N GLU A 91 22.31 18.94 5.98
CA GLU A 91 22.57 18.30 7.27
C GLU A 91 23.04 19.36 8.30
N SER A 92 22.15 20.24 8.76
CA SER A 92 22.43 21.01 9.97
C SER A 92 22.44 20.01 11.13
N THR A 93 23.58 19.97 11.81
CA THR A 93 24.06 18.93 12.73
C THR A 93 23.29 18.76 14.04
N ALA A 94 22.00 19.14 14.09
CA ALA A 94 21.17 19.07 15.30
C ALA A 94 20.02 18.04 15.24
N ASP A 95 19.65 17.53 14.06
CA ASP A 95 18.45 16.69 13.92
C ASP A 95 18.77 15.38 13.18
N LYS A 96 19.74 14.61 13.70
CA LYS A 96 20.06 13.25 13.21
C LYS A 96 18.97 12.21 13.54
N GLY A 97 17.83 12.63 14.10
CA GLY A 97 16.78 11.76 14.62
C GLY A 97 15.48 11.76 13.83
N CYS A 98 15.22 12.76 12.97
CA CYS A 98 13.96 12.87 12.24
C CYS A 98 14.13 12.43 10.77
N CYS A 99 14.31 11.12 10.57
CA CYS A 99 14.65 10.52 9.28
C CYS A 99 13.50 10.44 8.24
N ASN A 100 12.37 11.13 8.44
CA ASN A 100 11.30 11.18 7.42
C ASN A 100 11.33 12.49 6.60
N PRO A 101 11.65 12.42 5.29
CA PRO A 101 11.55 13.53 4.34
C PRO A 101 10.19 14.26 4.33
N PHE A 102 9.11 13.55 4.63
CA PHE A 102 7.77 14.14 4.73
C PHE A 102 7.64 15.14 5.88
N LEU A 103 8.19 14.82 7.06
CA LEU A 103 8.16 15.71 8.22
C LEU A 103 8.89 17.02 7.94
N PHE A 104 9.93 16.94 7.12
CA PHE A 104 10.64 18.12 6.66
C PHE A 104 9.78 19.03 5.79
N CYS A 105 9.06 18.45 4.84
CA CYS A 105 8.22 19.22 3.93
C CYS A 105 6.98 19.80 4.61
N ILE A 106 6.49 19.15 5.67
CA ILE A 106 5.41 19.66 6.50
C ILE A 106 5.80 20.95 7.24
N ARG A 107 7.08 21.17 7.56
CA ARG A 107 7.54 22.40 8.26
C ARG A 107 7.26 23.69 7.46
N ASN A 108 7.01 23.60 6.15
CA ASN A 108 6.57 24.74 5.34
C ASN A 108 5.08 24.58 4.98
N PRO A 109 4.17 25.47 5.44
CA PRO A 109 2.74 25.39 5.16
C PRO A 109 2.40 25.34 3.66
N PHE A 110 3.16 26.03 2.80
CA PHE A 110 2.94 26.00 1.36
C PHE A 110 3.26 24.63 0.77
N HIS A 111 4.34 23.99 1.23
CA HIS A 111 4.69 22.63 0.79
C HIS A 111 3.72 21.60 1.35
N ALA A 112 3.33 21.72 2.63
CA ALA A 112 2.30 20.86 3.22
C ALA A 112 0.98 20.92 2.42
N HIS A 113 0.55 22.12 2.02
CA HIS A 113 -0.66 22.30 1.23
C HIS A 113 -0.54 21.70 -0.19
N ASP A 114 0.58 21.94 -0.87
CA ASP A 114 0.85 21.37 -2.20
C ASP A 114 0.85 19.84 -2.17
N MET A 115 1.57 19.25 -1.21
CA MET A 115 1.61 17.80 -1.02
C MET A 115 0.25 17.21 -0.71
N GLY A 116 -0.50 17.80 0.23
CA GLY A 116 -1.84 17.34 0.55
C GLY A 116 -2.77 17.39 -0.67
N THR A 117 -2.59 18.40 -1.53
CA THR A 117 -3.35 18.53 -2.80
C THR A 117 -2.96 17.44 -3.80
N ARG A 118 -1.67 17.15 -3.96
CA ARG A 118 -1.18 16.09 -4.85
C ARG A 118 -1.61 14.70 -4.39
N ILE A 119 -1.57 14.41 -3.08
CA ILE A 119 -2.08 13.16 -2.50
C ILE A 119 -3.59 13.00 -2.79
N LYS A 120 -4.38 14.06 -2.61
CA LYS A 120 -5.82 14.04 -2.94
C LYS A 120 -6.06 13.79 -4.44
N ALA A 121 -5.26 14.40 -5.31
CA ALA A 121 -5.36 14.21 -6.75
C ALA A 121 -5.01 12.76 -7.14
N LEU A 122 -3.95 12.20 -6.56
CA LEU A 122 -3.56 10.81 -6.74
C LEU A 122 -4.65 9.85 -6.26
N ASN A 123 -5.24 10.10 -5.09
CA ASN A 123 -6.35 9.30 -4.56
C ASN A 123 -7.55 9.25 -5.52
N LYS A 124 -7.84 10.38 -6.20
CA LYS A 124 -8.88 10.46 -7.24
C LYS A 124 -8.48 9.70 -8.50
N ARG A 125 -7.24 9.83 -9.00
CA ARG A 125 -6.74 9.05 -10.14
C ARG A 125 -6.83 7.55 -9.89
N LEU A 126 -6.37 7.08 -8.74
CA LEU A 126 -6.43 5.66 -8.36
C LEU A 126 -7.87 5.15 -8.29
N ASN A 127 -8.81 5.99 -7.83
CA ASN A 127 -10.23 5.62 -7.85
C ASN A 127 -10.76 5.41 -9.27
N ALA A 128 -10.43 6.32 -10.20
CA ALA A 128 -10.84 6.21 -11.59
C ALA A 128 -10.21 5.00 -12.30
N ILE A 129 -8.96 4.67 -11.97
CA ILE A 129 -8.28 3.47 -12.50
C ILE A 129 -8.95 2.21 -11.95
N LYS A 130 -9.25 2.16 -10.65
CA LYS A 130 -9.99 1.03 -10.04
C LYS A 130 -11.34 0.82 -10.73
N GLN A 131 -12.14 1.88 -10.87
CA GLN A 131 -13.47 1.81 -11.49
C GLN A 131 -13.42 1.30 -12.94
N ARG A 132 -12.40 1.67 -13.72
CA ARG A 132 -12.21 1.08 -15.06
C ARG A 132 -11.71 -0.36 -15.00
N GLY A 133 -10.94 -0.71 -13.98
CA GLY A 133 -10.53 -2.07 -13.66
C GLY A 133 -11.72 -3.01 -13.46
N ASP A 134 -12.79 -2.53 -12.81
CA ASP A 134 -14.01 -3.30 -12.55
C ASP A 134 -14.69 -3.79 -13.83
N ALA A 135 -14.55 -3.07 -14.95
CA ALA A 135 -15.11 -3.46 -16.24
C ALA A 135 -14.49 -4.74 -16.84
N PHE A 136 -13.29 -5.12 -16.39
CA PHE A 136 -12.60 -6.31 -16.87
C PHE A 136 -12.93 -7.58 -16.08
N SER A 137 -13.84 -7.50 -15.09
CA SER A 137 -14.26 -8.65 -14.26
C SER A 137 -13.07 -9.39 -13.60
N PHE A 138 -12.06 -8.64 -13.16
CA PHE A 138 -10.94 -9.19 -12.41
C PHE A 138 -11.38 -9.70 -11.04
N ILE A 139 -10.81 -10.81 -10.60
CA ILE A 139 -11.07 -11.36 -9.27
C ILE A 139 -10.18 -10.64 -8.26
N ASN A 140 -10.78 -10.19 -7.15
CA ASN A 140 -10.05 -9.72 -6.00
C ASN A 140 -9.46 -10.93 -5.24
N LEU A 141 -8.23 -11.33 -5.59
CA LEU A 141 -7.54 -12.49 -5.03
C LEU A 141 -7.28 -12.39 -3.50
N GLY A 142 -7.30 -11.19 -2.93
CA GLY A 142 -7.10 -10.95 -1.48
C GLY A 142 -8.18 -11.56 -0.58
N PHE A 143 -9.35 -11.92 -1.11
CA PHE A 143 -10.39 -12.61 -0.33
C PHE A 143 -10.14 -14.12 -0.14
N TYR A 144 -9.30 -14.75 -0.95
CA TYR A 144 -9.07 -16.20 -0.86
C TYR A 144 -7.96 -16.59 0.12
N GLU A 145 -6.98 -15.72 0.38
CA GLU A 145 -5.95 -15.97 1.40
C GLU A 145 -6.53 -15.92 2.83
N ASN A 146 -7.57 -15.12 3.07
CA ASN A 146 -8.21 -15.05 4.38
C ASN A 146 -9.11 -16.29 4.67
N ARG A 147 -9.75 -16.88 3.65
CA ARG A 147 -10.55 -18.12 3.83
C ARG A 147 -9.70 -19.40 3.96
N GLY A 148 -8.50 -19.43 3.38
CA GLY A 148 -7.58 -20.57 3.53
C GLY A 148 -7.01 -20.73 4.94
N GLN A 149 -6.88 -19.64 5.70
CA GLN A 149 -6.39 -19.67 7.09
C GLN A 149 -7.46 -20.12 8.10
N ILE A 150 -8.75 -19.89 7.83
CA ILE A 150 -9.83 -20.32 8.73
C ILE A 150 -10.02 -21.86 8.68
N MET A 151 -9.74 -22.51 7.55
CA MET A 151 -9.80 -23.98 7.48
C MET A 151 -8.59 -24.67 8.15
N HIS A 152 -7.41 -24.03 8.17
CA HIS A 152 -6.23 -24.63 8.80
C HIS A 152 -6.15 -24.43 10.33
N ALA A 153 -6.97 -23.54 10.89
CA ALA A 153 -7.09 -23.33 12.33
C ALA A 153 -8.09 -24.30 13.01
N SER A 154 -8.90 -25.06 12.26
CA SER A 154 -9.96 -25.91 12.82
C SER A 154 -9.55 -27.37 13.09
N VAL A 155 -8.33 -27.82 12.73
CA VAL A 155 -7.91 -29.22 12.91
C VAL A 155 -7.01 -29.42 14.15
N ARG A 156 -6.59 -28.35 14.84
CA ARG A 156 -5.72 -28.46 16.03
C ARG A 156 -6.46 -28.45 17.39
N GLY A 157 -7.79 -28.38 17.39
CA GLY A 157 -8.59 -28.19 18.61
C GLY A 157 -9.32 -29.43 19.16
N LEU A 158 -9.04 -30.65 18.67
CA LEU A 158 -9.86 -31.83 19.03
C LEU A 158 -9.08 -33.08 19.51
N TRP A 159 -7.89 -32.91 20.10
CA TRP A 159 -7.17 -34.03 20.74
C TRP A 159 -6.71 -33.79 22.18
N ILE A 160 -7.05 -32.65 22.80
CA ILE A 160 -6.70 -32.39 24.21
C ILE A 160 -7.92 -32.60 25.11
N PHE A 161 -8.63 -33.72 24.93
CA PHE A 161 -9.54 -34.20 25.96
C PHE A 161 -9.77 -35.71 25.83
N THR A 162 -8.76 -36.51 26.18
CA THR A 162 -8.99 -37.82 26.81
C THR A 162 -7.71 -38.34 27.47
N ARG A 163 -7.80 -38.48 28.80
CA ARG A 163 -7.25 -39.58 29.65
C ARG A 163 -6.02 -39.30 30.54
N GLU A 164 -6.31 -38.81 31.76
CA GLU A 164 -6.05 -39.36 33.13
C GLU A 164 -4.72 -40.13 33.49
N PRO A 165 -4.36 -40.38 34.78
CA PRO A 165 -3.14 -39.90 35.44
C PRO A 165 -2.27 -41.05 36.02
N ARG A 166 -1.24 -40.71 36.81
CA ARG A 166 -0.40 -41.53 37.75
C ARG A 166 1.08 -41.40 37.38
N ALA A 167 2.03 -41.36 38.30
CA ALA A 167 2.07 -41.20 39.75
C ALA A 167 3.54 -40.92 40.07
N GLU A 168 3.79 -40.24 41.18
CA GLU A 168 5.11 -40.05 41.78
C GLU A 168 5.76 -41.36 42.25
N MET A 169 7.07 -41.26 42.55
CA MET A 169 7.95 -42.17 43.33
C MET A 169 8.50 -43.41 42.59
N LEU A 170 9.76 -43.34 42.14
CA LEU A 170 10.98 -43.57 42.95
C LEU A 170 12.21 -43.04 42.19
#